data_AF-A0A2T3NFN9-F1
#
_entry.id   AF-A0A2T3NFN9-F1
#
_cell.length_a   1.000
_cell.length_b   1.000
_cell.length_c   1.000
_cell.angle_alpha   90.00
_cell.angle_beta   90.00
_cell.angle_gamma   90.00
#
_symmetry.space_group_name_H-M   'P 1'
#
loop_
_entity.id
_entity.type
_entity.pdbx_description
1 polymer ?
#
loop_
_entity_poly.entity_id
_entity_poly.type
_entity_poly.pdbx_seq_one_letter_code
_entity_poly.pdbx_strand_id
1 'polypeptide(L)'
;MKKYLLAVAFGAVMLTGCGEELKITAQPLKNVDNVSYHDGNLDVYCLTGICQFELSSNKDVDLTVTMHYSESRSFDKIEGVSVTGRGGSTVEMQGGKSFQLSLEANNPPSTIQVVDYYRN
;
A
#
# COMPACT_ATOMS: atom_id res chain seq x y z
N MET A 1 -51.66 -18.61 40.13
CA MET A 1 -50.65 -19.23 39.26
C MET A 1 -51.17 -19.27 37.82
N LYS A 2 -50.63 -18.43 36.94
CA LYS A 2 -50.74 -18.58 35.48
C LYS A 2 -49.56 -17.86 34.86
N LYS A 3 -48.66 -18.65 34.26
CA LYS A 3 -47.44 -18.22 33.59
C LYS A 3 -47.82 -17.78 32.17
N TYR A 4 -47.37 -16.61 31.74
CA TYR A 4 -47.21 -16.30 30.32
C TYR A 4 -45.85 -15.62 30.13
N LEU A 5 -44.93 -16.39 29.55
CA LEU A 5 -43.73 -15.92 28.90
C LEU A 5 -44.13 -15.01 27.74
N LEU A 6 -43.57 -13.80 27.67
CA LEU A 6 -43.51 -13.05 26.44
C LEU A 6 -42.07 -12.57 26.25
N ALA A 7 -41.36 -13.33 25.42
CA ALA A 7 -40.09 -12.98 24.84
C ALA A 7 -40.31 -11.83 23.85
N VAL A 8 -39.43 -10.82 23.87
CA VAL A 8 -39.27 -9.87 22.77
C VAL A 8 -37.80 -9.90 22.36
N ALA A 9 -37.62 -10.18 21.07
CA ALA A 9 -36.38 -10.55 20.42
C ALA A 9 -35.36 -9.40 20.39
N PHE A 10 -34.12 -9.71 20.77
CA PHE A 10 -32.93 -8.98 20.32
C PHE A 10 -32.67 -9.40 18.88
N GLY A 11 -32.89 -8.50 17.92
CA GLY A 11 -32.78 -8.82 16.50
C GLY A 11 -32.38 -7.61 15.66
N ALA A 12 -31.10 -7.24 15.72
CA ALA A 12 -30.44 -6.48 14.66
C ALA A 12 -28.97 -6.92 14.61
N VAL A 13 -28.75 -8.14 14.10
CA VAL A 13 -27.42 -8.55 13.66
C VAL A 13 -27.15 -7.74 12.39
N MET A 14 -26.30 -6.71 12.53
CA MET A 14 -25.76 -6.01 11.37
C MET A 14 -24.94 -7.01 10.56
N LEU A 15 -25.46 -7.38 9.39
CA LEU A 15 -24.74 -8.10 8.35
C LEU A 15 -23.70 -7.14 7.75
N THR A 16 -22.55 -6.96 8.41
CA THR A 16 -21.37 -6.43 7.71
C THR A 16 -20.89 -7.52 6.77
N GLY A 17 -21.06 -7.31 5.47
CA GLY A 17 -20.76 -8.28 4.43
C GLY A 17 -19.35 -8.87 4.58
N CYS A 18 -19.27 -10.19 4.47
CA CYS A 18 -18.02 -10.95 4.42
C CYS A 18 -17.29 -10.68 3.09
N GLY A 19 -16.56 -9.57 3.02
CA GLY A 19 -15.43 -9.43 2.09
C GLY A 19 -14.14 -9.56 2.89
N GLU A 20 -13.14 -10.26 2.36
CA GLU A 20 -11.79 -10.21 2.96
C GLU A 20 -11.32 -8.76 3.04
N GLU A 21 -10.62 -8.37 4.09
CA GLU A 21 -10.06 -7.02 4.19
C GLU A 21 -8.89 -6.84 3.20
N LEU A 22 -8.71 -5.65 2.65
CA LEU A 22 -7.54 -5.37 1.80
C LEU A 22 -6.28 -5.44 2.65
N LYS A 23 -5.32 -6.26 2.24
CA LYS A 23 -4.03 -6.43 2.87
C LYS A 23 -2.92 -6.14 1.87
N ILE A 24 -2.19 -5.07 2.13
CA ILE A 24 -0.94 -4.76 1.45
C ILE A 24 0.21 -5.32 2.27
N THR A 25 1.12 -6.04 1.62
CA THR A 25 2.39 -6.43 2.23
C THR A 25 3.49 -5.64 1.56
N ALA A 26 4.27 -4.92 2.37
CA ALA A 26 5.45 -4.18 1.90
C ALA A 26 6.69 -4.67 2.64
N GLN A 27 7.70 -5.09 1.90
CA GLN A 27 8.95 -5.59 2.45
C GLN A 27 10.13 -4.71 2.04
N PRO A 28 10.77 -4.00 2.97
CA PRO A 28 12.04 -3.31 2.73
C PRO A 28 13.11 -4.28 2.20
N LEU A 29 13.79 -3.95 1.10
CA LEU A 29 14.92 -4.73 0.60
C LEU A 29 16.25 -3.98 0.73
N LYS A 30 16.30 -2.71 0.33
CA LYS A 30 17.52 -1.92 0.32
C LYS A 30 17.24 -0.44 0.55
N ASN A 31 17.95 0.16 1.50
CA ASN A 31 17.90 1.60 1.82
C ASN A 31 16.48 2.15 2.09
N VAL A 32 15.57 1.28 2.51
CA VAL A 32 14.24 1.67 3.00
C VAL A 32 14.30 1.60 4.52
N ASP A 33 14.01 2.71 5.16
CA ASP A 33 13.98 2.82 6.62
C ASP A 33 12.62 2.41 7.18
N ASN A 34 11.55 2.85 6.53
CA ASN A 34 10.18 2.55 6.94
C ASN A 34 9.23 2.54 5.74
N VAL A 35 8.12 1.82 5.88
CA VAL A 35 6.98 1.84 4.96
C VAL A 35 5.68 1.92 5.77
N SER A 36 4.80 2.84 5.41
CA SER A 36 3.51 3.04 6.07
C SER A 36 2.37 3.03 5.05
N TYR A 37 1.38 2.17 5.26
CA TYR A 37 0.18 2.10 4.43
C TYR A 37 -1.00 2.76 5.15
N HIS A 38 -1.75 3.59 4.43
CA HIS A 38 -2.95 4.25 4.93
C HIS A 38 -3.85 4.64 3.74
N ASP A 39 -5.06 4.07 3.72
CA ASP A 39 -6.14 4.41 2.78
C ASP A 39 -5.71 4.51 1.30
N GLY A 40 -4.99 3.51 0.79
CA GLY A 40 -4.56 3.47 -0.61
C GLY A 40 -3.28 4.25 -0.93
N ASN A 41 -2.71 4.98 0.05
CA ASN A 41 -1.38 5.56 -0.03
C ASN A 41 -0.35 4.69 0.70
N LEU A 42 0.83 4.56 0.11
CA LEU A 42 1.99 3.91 0.69
C LEU A 42 3.13 4.92 0.79
N ASP A 43 3.42 5.38 1.99
CA ASP A 43 4.59 6.20 2.26
C ASP A 43 5.83 5.33 2.40
N VAL A 44 6.87 5.62 1.63
CA VAL A 44 8.15 4.91 1.65
C VAL A 44 9.29 5.86 1.99
N TYR A 45 10.02 5.55 3.06
CA TYR A 45 11.13 6.36 3.57
C TYR A 45 12.47 5.82 3.06
N CYS A 46 13.08 6.60 2.17
CA CYS A 46 14.20 6.25 1.32
C CYS A 46 15.34 7.27 1.49
N LEU A 47 16.11 7.12 2.58
CA LEU A 47 17.09 8.11 3.06
C LEU A 47 18.19 8.44 2.05
N THR A 48 18.53 7.50 1.16
CA THR A 48 19.59 7.67 0.15
C THR A 48 19.06 8.04 -1.23
N GLY A 49 17.73 8.09 -1.43
CA GLY A 49 17.10 8.52 -2.69
C GLY A 49 17.08 7.40 -3.71
N ILE A 50 17.75 6.30 -3.39
CA ILE A 50 17.85 5.10 -4.17
C ILE A 50 17.57 3.95 -3.22
N CYS A 51 16.42 3.32 -3.40
CA CYS A 51 15.96 2.24 -2.53
C CYS A 51 15.14 1.21 -3.30
N GLN A 52 14.94 0.07 -2.65
CA GLN A 52 14.23 -1.06 -3.21
C GLN A 52 13.36 -1.71 -2.13
N PHE A 53 12.17 -2.13 -2.51
CA PHE A 53 11.21 -2.84 -1.66
C PHE A 53 10.34 -3.76 -2.50
N GLU A 54 9.66 -4.71 -1.86
CA GLU A 54 8.67 -5.57 -2.52
C GLU A 54 7.26 -5.20 -2.08
N LEU A 55 6.31 -5.33 -3.00
CA LEU A 55 4.89 -5.16 -2.73
C LEU A 55 4.07 -6.36 -3.22
N SER A 56 3.08 -6.75 -2.43
CA SER A 56 2.02 -7.65 -2.84
C SER A 56 0.69 -7.27 -2.18
N SER A 57 -0.41 -7.74 -2.78
CA SER A 57 -1.76 -7.50 -2.30
C SER A 57 -2.60 -8.78 -2.39
N ASN A 58 -3.53 -8.98 -1.46
CA ASN A 58 -4.54 -10.04 -1.56
C ASN A 58 -5.70 -9.70 -2.51
N LYS A 59 -5.77 -8.46 -2.99
CA LYS A 59 -6.79 -7.96 -3.93
C LYS A 59 -6.18 -7.06 -4.99
N ASP A 60 -6.88 -6.92 -6.11
CA ASP A 60 -6.53 -5.91 -7.11
C ASP A 60 -6.65 -4.52 -6.46
N VAL A 61 -5.60 -3.72 -6.61
CA VAL A 61 -5.52 -2.40 -5.96
C VAL A 61 -4.63 -1.46 -6.76
N ASP A 62 -5.06 -0.21 -6.86
CA ASP A 62 -4.20 0.89 -7.32
C ASP A 62 -3.67 1.64 -6.10
N LEU A 63 -2.36 1.56 -5.88
CA LEU A 63 -1.69 2.24 -4.78
C LEU A 63 -1.05 3.52 -5.29
N THR A 64 -1.22 4.61 -4.56
CA THR A 64 -0.31 5.75 -4.68
C THR A 64 0.88 5.49 -3.77
N VAL A 65 2.08 5.52 -4.33
CA VAL A 65 3.33 5.44 -3.56
C VAL A 65 3.91 6.83 -3.46
N THR A 66 4.13 7.29 -2.24
CA THR A 66 4.72 8.60 -1.94
C THR A 66 6.09 8.41 -1.30
N MET A 67 7.10 9.06 -1.87
CA MET A 67 8.49 8.89 -1.47
C MET A 67 8.97 10.01 -0.56
N HIS A 68 9.66 9.64 0.51
CA HIS A 68 10.20 10.56 1.49
C HIS A 68 11.66 10.26 1.79
N TYR A 69 12.47 11.28 2.05
CA TYR A 69 13.81 11.10 2.60
C TYR A 69 13.78 10.92 4.11
N SER A 70 12.81 11.53 4.79
CA SER A 70 12.51 11.45 6.22
C SER A 70 11.06 11.88 6.49
N GLU A 71 10.59 11.71 7.72
CA GLU A 71 9.26 12.17 8.19
C GLU A 71 8.97 13.66 7.91
N SER A 72 10.01 14.49 7.77
CA SER A 72 9.88 15.94 7.53
C SER A 72 10.28 16.39 6.13
N ARG A 73 10.86 15.50 5.31
CA ARG A 73 11.35 15.85 3.96
C ARG A 73 10.89 14.80 2.96
N SER A 74 9.94 15.19 2.12
CA SER A 74 9.56 14.41 0.95
C SER A 74 10.63 14.47 -0.15
N PHE A 75 10.54 13.57 -1.13
CA PHE A 75 11.32 13.69 -2.35
C PHE A 75 10.97 14.99 -3.09
N ASP A 76 11.95 15.56 -3.76
CA ASP A 76 11.73 16.72 -4.63
C ASP A 76 11.23 16.25 -6.01
N LYS A 77 11.85 15.20 -6.54
CA LYS A 77 11.45 14.58 -7.81
C LYS A 77 11.88 13.12 -7.89
N ILE A 78 10.98 12.25 -8.33
CA ILE A 78 11.33 10.89 -8.72
C ILE A 78 11.86 10.92 -10.15
N GLU A 79 13.08 10.43 -10.34
CA GLU A 79 13.75 10.36 -11.64
C GLU A 79 13.51 9.02 -12.34
N GLY A 80 13.29 7.94 -11.58
CA GLY A 80 13.00 6.65 -12.15
C GLY A 80 12.34 5.69 -11.17
N VAL A 81 11.42 4.90 -11.70
CA VAL A 81 10.82 3.74 -11.03
C VAL A 81 11.02 2.54 -11.95
N SER A 82 11.61 1.48 -11.42
CA SER A 82 11.72 0.19 -12.09
C SER A 82 10.92 -0.84 -11.32
N VAL A 83 10.12 -1.63 -12.03
CA VAL A 83 9.35 -2.73 -11.45
C VAL A 83 9.77 -4.03 -12.11
N THR A 84 10.12 -5.01 -11.28
CA THR A 84 10.51 -6.36 -11.72
C THR A 84 9.66 -7.38 -10.98
N GLY A 85 9.05 -8.32 -11.70
CA GLY A 85 8.14 -9.31 -11.13
C GLY A 85 7.01 -9.67 -12.08
N ARG A 86 6.27 -10.75 -11.78
CA ARG A 86 5.13 -11.22 -12.60
C ARG A 86 3.79 -10.58 -12.24
N GLY A 87 3.70 -9.86 -11.12
CA GLY A 87 2.51 -9.05 -10.86
C GLY A 87 2.45 -7.92 -11.87
N GLY A 88 1.39 -7.85 -12.68
CA GLY A 88 1.18 -6.89 -13.77
C GLY A 88 1.17 -5.43 -13.32
N SER A 89 2.33 -4.93 -12.89
CA SER A 89 2.42 -3.67 -12.20
C SER A 89 2.67 -2.57 -13.22
N THR A 90 1.60 -1.88 -13.59
CA THR A 90 1.70 -0.64 -14.36
C THR A 90 2.12 0.48 -13.43
N VAL A 91 3.16 1.22 -13.82
CA VAL A 91 3.60 2.42 -13.12
C VAL A 91 3.12 3.63 -13.89
N GLU A 92 2.43 4.53 -13.20
CA GLU A 92 2.10 5.86 -13.71
C GLU A 92 2.76 6.93 -12.84
N MET A 93 3.68 7.70 -13.42
CA MET A 93 4.33 8.79 -12.70
C MET A 93 3.33 9.94 -12.49
N GLN A 94 3.01 10.26 -11.24
CA GLN A 94 2.12 11.37 -10.89
C GLN A 94 2.86 12.73 -10.82
N GLY A 95 4.19 12.70 -10.94
CA GLY A 95 5.06 13.87 -10.83
C GLY A 95 5.52 14.14 -9.40
N GLY A 96 6.59 14.93 -9.26
CA GLY A 96 7.21 15.23 -7.98
C GLY A 96 7.61 13.96 -7.23
N LYS A 97 6.99 13.72 -6.08
CA LYS A 97 7.35 12.69 -5.10
C LYS A 97 6.54 11.40 -5.15
N SER A 98 5.66 11.23 -6.14
CA SER A 98 4.71 10.12 -6.14
C SER A 98 4.51 9.47 -7.50
N PHE A 99 4.13 8.20 -7.46
CA PHE A 99 3.69 7.42 -8.61
C PHE A 99 2.53 6.50 -8.21
N GLN A 100 1.72 6.11 -9.18
CA GLN A 100 0.69 5.09 -9.00
C GLN A 100 1.21 3.73 -9.46
N LEU A 101 0.85 2.69 -8.72
CA LEU A 101 1.20 1.31 -8.98
C LEU A 101 -0.04 0.43 -8.86
N SER A 102 -0.43 -0.22 -9.95
CA SER A 102 -1.46 -1.26 -9.91
C SER A 102 -0.86 -2.58 -9.45
N LEU A 103 -1.49 -3.25 -8.48
CA LEU A 103 -1.11 -4.58 -8.03
C LEU A 103 -2.27 -5.54 -8.28
N GLU A 104 -1.95 -6.67 -8.88
CA GLU A 104 -2.89 -7.77 -9.07
C GLU A 104 -2.94 -8.67 -7.83
N ALA A 105 -4.14 -9.15 -7.51
CA ALA A 105 -4.42 -10.00 -6.35
C ALA A 105 -3.60 -11.30 -6.37
N ASN A 106 -3.05 -11.67 -5.21
CA ASN A 106 -2.46 -12.99 -4.95
C ASN A 106 -1.31 -13.40 -5.89
N ASN A 107 -0.68 -12.43 -6.55
CA ASN A 107 0.52 -12.65 -7.33
C ASN A 107 1.78 -12.66 -6.47
N PRO A 108 2.88 -13.27 -6.96
CA PRO A 108 4.19 -13.11 -6.36
C PRO A 108 4.54 -11.61 -6.20
N PRO A 109 5.25 -11.22 -5.13
CA PRO A 109 5.60 -9.84 -4.91
C PRO A 109 6.32 -9.22 -6.11
N SER A 110 5.95 -7.99 -6.42
CA SER A 110 6.69 -7.14 -7.35
C SER A 110 7.81 -6.46 -6.58
N THR A 111 9.01 -6.45 -7.15
CA THR A 111 10.13 -5.66 -6.66
C THR A 111 10.09 -4.28 -7.30
N ILE A 112 10.06 -3.24 -6.47
CA ILE A 112 10.07 -1.84 -6.88
C ILE A 112 11.44 -1.26 -6.53
N GLN A 113 12.11 -0.64 -7.49
CA GLN A 113 13.27 0.21 -7.27
C GLN A 113 12.92 1.66 -7.64
N VAL A 114 13.18 2.59 -6.72
CA VAL A 114 12.94 4.02 -6.92
C VAL A 114 14.26 4.78 -6.84
N VAL A 115 14.40 5.79 -7.71
CA VAL A 115 15.60 6.61 -7.81
C VAL A 115 15.25 8.10 -7.90
N ASP A 116 15.95 8.89 -7.09
CA ASP A 116 16.10 10.33 -7.17
C ASP A 116 17.60 10.67 -7.06
N TYR A 117 18.20 11.04 -8.20
CA TYR A 117 19.62 11.36 -8.31
C TYR A 117 19.98 12.79 -7.92
N TYR A 118 19.03 13.73 -7.97
CA TYR A 118 19.30 15.18 -7.89
C TYR A 118 18.90 15.74 -6.53
N ARG A 119 19.50 15.15 -5.50
CA ARG A 119 19.41 15.60 -4.11
C ARG A 119 20.21 16.89 -3.94
N ASN A 120 19.58 18.02 -4.22
CA ASN A 120 20.11 19.31 -3.77
C ASN A 120 19.79 19.51 -2.28
#